data_AF-A0A7X8EUJ9-F1
#
_entry.id   AF-A0A7X8EUJ9-F1
#
_cell.length_a   1.000
_cell.length_b   1.000
_cell.length_c   1.000
_cell.angle_alpha   90.00
_cell.angle_beta   90.00
_cell.angle_gamma   90.00
#
_symmetry.space_group_name_H-M   'P 1'
#
loop_
_entity.id
_entity.type
_entity.pdbx_description
1 polymer ?
#
loop_
_entity_poly.entity_id
_entity_poly.type
_entity_poly.pdbx_seq_one_letter_code
_entity_poly.pdbx_strand_id
1 'polypeptide(L)'
;MERFDTMLEAAEFATTLCKNWKFAISDDGYDVKDLLVLAETSDSENPIDEDNFYVVSPSGAIGLCEDGEDIDWLILSAAMPNENLPLTYQAVTRMKFCPKCGSPVVPSARFCSKCRNGLR
;
A
#
# COMPACT_ATOMS: atom_id res chain seq x y z
N MET A 1 4.15 0.18 2.90
CA MET A 1 3.02 0.34 1.97
C MET A 1 1.78 0.53 2.79
N GLU A 2 0.89 1.39 2.33
CA GLU A 2 -0.47 1.48 2.90
C GLU A 2 -1.38 0.53 2.13
N ARG A 3 -2.39 -0.04 2.81
CA ARG A 3 -3.32 -1.01 2.24
C ARG A 3 -4.71 -0.38 2.08
N PHE A 4 -5.43 -0.78 1.04
CA PHE A 4 -6.76 -0.26 0.72
C PHE A 4 -7.64 -1.38 0.17
N ASP A 5 -8.94 -1.28 0.46
CA ASP A 5 -9.92 -2.30 0.07
C ASP A 5 -10.54 -1.97 -1.30
N THR A 6 -10.23 -0.81 -1.89
CA THR A 6 -10.66 -0.41 -3.24
C THR A 6 -9.54 0.27 -4.01
N MET A 7 -9.59 0.19 -5.34
CA MET A 7 -8.61 0.83 -6.21
C MET A 7 -8.73 2.36 -6.11
N LEU A 8 -9.95 2.87 -5.96
CA LEU A 8 -10.21 4.30 -5.83
C LEU A 8 -9.56 4.89 -4.57
N GLU A 9 -9.72 4.25 -3.42
CA GLU A 9 -9.04 4.71 -2.19
C GLU A 9 -7.51 4.65 -2.33
N ALA A 10 -6.98 3.60 -2.96
CA ALA A 10 -5.55 3.49 -3.25
C ALA A 10 -5.07 4.61 -4.18
N ALA A 11 -5.85 4.93 -5.22
CA ALA A 11 -5.56 6.00 -6.16
C ALA A 11 -5.63 7.37 -5.50
N GLU A 12 -6.65 7.66 -4.70
CA GLU A 12 -6.78 8.89 -3.92
C GLU A 12 -5.55 9.10 -3.04
N PHE A 13 -5.12 8.06 -2.30
CA PHE A 13 -3.91 8.14 -1.50
C PHE A 13 -2.65 8.33 -2.35
N ALA A 14 -2.50 7.58 -3.44
CA ALA A 14 -1.38 7.72 -4.37
C ALA A 14 -1.26 9.15 -4.90
N THR A 15 -2.38 9.84 -5.16
CA THR A 15 -2.38 11.23 -5.65
C THR A 15 -1.84 12.25 -4.66
N THR A 16 -1.77 11.89 -3.38
CA THR A 16 -1.09 12.70 -2.36
C THR A 16 0.44 12.56 -2.42
N LEU A 17 0.94 11.47 -3.01
CA LEU A 17 2.35 11.12 -3.10
C LEU A 17 2.97 11.49 -4.46
N CYS A 18 2.21 11.30 -5.54
CA CYS A 18 2.64 11.57 -6.90
C CYS A 18 1.54 12.30 -7.70
N LYS A 19 1.90 12.87 -8.86
CA LYS A 19 0.98 13.56 -9.77
C LYS A 19 0.89 12.91 -11.15
N ASN A 20 1.73 11.92 -11.43
CA ASN A 20 1.81 11.23 -12.71
C ASN A 20 2.17 9.77 -12.52
N TRP A 21 1.55 8.91 -13.33
CA TRP A 21 1.76 7.48 -13.30
C TRP A 21 1.90 6.93 -14.71
N LYS A 22 2.45 5.73 -14.79
CA LYS A 22 2.46 4.92 -16.00
C LYS A 22 1.95 3.53 -15.69
N PHE A 23 1.28 2.91 -16.65
CA PHE A 23 0.91 1.50 -16.51
C PHE A 23 2.17 0.63 -16.48
N ALA A 24 2.16 -0.48 -15.74
CA ALA A 24 3.34 -1.35 -15.66
C ALA A 24 3.62 -2.11 -16.97
N ILE A 25 2.57 -2.42 -17.74
CA ILE A 25 2.64 -3.20 -18.98
C ILE A 25 2.49 -2.36 -20.26
N SER A 26 2.25 -1.05 -20.18
CA SER A 26 2.15 -0.15 -21.34
C SER A 26 2.79 1.21 -21.07
N ASP A 27 3.12 1.97 -22.12
CA ASP A 27 3.70 3.32 -21.97
C ASP A 27 2.64 4.41 -21.69
N ASP A 28 1.38 4.00 -21.47
CA ASP A 28 0.27 4.92 -21.20
C ASP A 28 0.48 5.65 -19.87
N GLY A 29 0.51 6.98 -19.96
CA GLY A 29 0.66 7.86 -18.82
C GLY A 29 -0.69 8.35 -18.31
N TYR A 30 -0.86 8.38 -16.99
CA TYR A 30 -2.05 8.88 -16.33
C TYR A 30 -1.69 10.10 -15.49
N ASP A 31 -2.51 11.14 -15.58
CA ASP A 31 -2.54 12.19 -14.58
C ASP A 31 -3.59 11.90 -13.51
N VAL A 32 -3.65 12.75 -12.48
CA VAL A 32 -4.51 12.58 -11.29
C VAL A 32 -5.96 12.28 -11.68
N LYS A 33 -6.50 12.92 -12.71
CA LYS A 33 -7.91 12.73 -13.08
C LYS A 33 -8.13 11.40 -13.75
N ASP A 34 -7.28 11.07 -14.70
CA ASP A 34 -7.39 9.82 -15.45
C ASP A 34 -7.21 8.60 -14.55
N LEU A 35 -6.28 8.68 -13.58
CA LEU A 35 -6.06 7.62 -12.60
C LEU A 35 -7.31 7.38 -11.72
N LEU A 36 -7.93 8.45 -11.22
CA LEU A 36 -9.12 8.33 -10.37
C LEU A 36 -10.32 7.76 -11.14
N VAL A 37 -10.53 8.21 -12.39
CA VAL A 37 -11.60 7.69 -13.25
C VAL A 37 -11.37 6.21 -13.59
N LEU A 38 -10.12 5.82 -13.88
CA LEU A 38 -9.77 4.42 -14.11
C LEU A 38 -10.06 3.56 -12.88
N ALA A 39 -9.66 4.03 -11.71
CA ALA A 39 -9.85 3.32 -10.45
C ALA A 39 -11.33 3.13 -10.10
N GLU A 40 -12.14 4.19 -10.22
CA GLU A 40 -13.59 4.14 -10.00
C GLU A 40 -14.29 3.17 -10.97
N THR A 41 -13.88 3.18 -12.25
CA THR A 41 -14.41 2.27 -13.27
C THR A 41 -14.03 0.83 -12.94
N SER A 42 -12.76 0.59 -12.57
CA SER A 42 -12.26 -0.75 -12.20
C SER A 42 -13.02 -1.32 -11.00
N ASP A 43 -13.20 -0.53 -9.94
CA ASP A 43 -13.94 -0.97 -8.75
C ASP A 43 -15.41 -1.29 -9.06
N SER A 44 -16.02 -0.57 -10.02
CA SER A 44 -17.40 -0.81 -10.44
C SER A 44 -17.56 -2.04 -11.33
N GLU A 45 -16.59 -2.31 -12.21
CA GLU A 45 -16.64 -3.44 -13.15
C GLU A 45 -16.15 -4.75 -12.55
N ASN A 46 -15.10 -4.69 -11.74
CA ASN A 46 -14.46 -5.87 -11.17
C ASN A 46 -14.07 -5.60 -9.70
N PRO A 47 -15.05 -5.62 -8.78
CA PRO A 47 -14.78 -5.44 -7.36
C PRO A 47 -13.81 -6.52 -6.87
N ILE A 48 -12.90 -6.12 -6.00
CA ILE A 48 -11.88 -6.99 -5.42
C ILE A 48 -12.51 -8.02 -4.47
N ASP A 49 -11.93 -9.22 -4.40
CA ASP A 49 -12.34 -10.26 -3.46
C ASP A 49 -11.99 -9.89 -2.00
N GLU A 50 -12.68 -10.46 -1.02
CA GLU A 50 -12.52 -10.11 0.42
C GLU A 50 -11.11 -10.41 0.94
N ASP A 51 -10.41 -11.38 0.34
CA ASP A 51 -9.05 -11.77 0.70
C ASP A 51 -7.97 -10.95 -0.04
N ASN A 52 -8.36 -10.15 -1.03
CA ASN A 52 -7.46 -9.37 -1.87
C ASN A 52 -7.49 -7.89 -1.47
N PHE A 53 -6.36 -7.19 -1.59
CA PHE A 53 -6.29 -5.76 -1.27
C PHE A 53 -5.29 -5.02 -2.14
N TYR A 54 -5.51 -3.72 -2.33
CA TYR A 54 -4.57 -2.85 -3.00
C TYR A 54 -3.50 -2.34 -2.03
N VAL A 55 -2.29 -2.16 -2.54
CA VAL A 55 -1.15 -1.61 -1.80
C VAL A 55 -0.57 -0.42 -2.53
N VAL A 56 -0.21 0.62 -1.78
CA VAL A 56 0.45 1.81 -2.32
C VAL A 56 1.88 1.90 -1.80
N SER A 57 2.84 2.01 -2.73
CA SER A 57 4.26 2.20 -2.42
C SER A 57 4.51 3.62 -1.86
N PRO A 58 5.64 3.85 -1.16
CA PRO A 58 6.00 5.19 -0.69
C PRO A 58 6.15 6.23 -1.80
N SER A 59 6.39 5.80 -3.05
CA SER A 59 6.46 6.70 -4.21
C SER A 59 5.09 6.95 -4.87
N GLY A 60 4.05 6.22 -4.46
CA GLY A 60 2.71 6.29 -5.03
C GLY A 60 2.44 5.27 -6.14
N ALA A 61 3.26 4.22 -6.30
CA ALA A 61 2.89 3.09 -7.16
C ALA A 61 1.74 2.30 -6.53
N ILE A 62 0.84 1.74 -7.33
CA ILE A 62 -0.33 0.97 -6.89
C ILE A 62 -0.15 -0.48 -7.37
N GLY A 63 -0.24 -1.41 -6.44
CA GLY A 63 -0.24 -2.85 -6.71
C GLY A 63 -1.46 -3.53 -6.12
N LEU A 64 -1.80 -4.67 -6.68
CA LEU A 64 -2.80 -5.60 -6.18
C LEU A 64 -2.07 -6.72 -5.45
N CYS A 65 -2.49 -7.00 -4.22
CA CYS A 65 -2.00 -8.14 -3.47
C CYS A 65 -3.09 -9.20 -3.37
N GLU A 66 -2.80 -10.38 -3.90
CA GLU A 66 -3.69 -11.54 -3.85
C GLU A 66 -3.31 -12.42 -2.65
N ASP A 67 -4.29 -12.72 -1.79
CA ASP A 67 -4.15 -13.55 -0.59
C ASP A 67 -3.04 -13.10 0.41
N GLY A 68 -2.52 -11.87 0.26
CA GLY A 68 -1.44 -11.36 1.09
C GLY A 68 -0.05 -11.93 0.80
N GLU A 69 0.16 -12.60 -0.34
CA GLU A 69 1.43 -13.22 -0.70
C GLU A 69 2.23 -12.38 -1.70
N ASP A 70 1.80 -12.36 -2.96
CA ASP A 70 2.47 -11.68 -4.06
C ASP A 70 1.81 -10.34 -4.35
N ILE A 71 2.60 -9.38 -4.82
CA ILE A 71 2.12 -8.06 -5.28
C ILE A 71 2.29 -7.97 -6.78
N ASP A 72 1.19 -7.84 -7.50
CA ASP A 72 1.19 -7.43 -8.90
C ASP A 72 1.10 -5.90 -9.00
N TRP A 73 2.17 -5.27 -9.48
CA TRP A 73 2.22 -3.82 -9.60
C TRP A 73 1.54 -3.38 -10.89
N LEU A 74 0.35 -2.80 -10.76
CA LEU A 74 -0.46 -2.38 -11.91
C LEU A 74 -0.05 -1.01 -12.43
N ILE A 75 0.23 -0.08 -11.51
CA ILE A 75 0.46 1.34 -11.82
C ILE A 75 1.74 1.81 -11.15
N LEU A 76 2.69 2.29 -11.94
CA LEU A 76 3.99 2.76 -11.49
C LEU A 76 3.99 4.28 -11.35
N SER A 77 4.60 4.77 -10.27
CA SER A 77 4.79 6.20 -10.07
C SER A 77 5.88 6.73 -11.00
N ALA A 78 5.58 7.76 -11.78
CA ALA A 78 6.60 8.42 -12.60
C ALA A 78 7.51 9.34 -11.77
N ALA A 79 7.25 9.53 -10.48
CA ALA A 79 8.19 10.19 -9.56
C ALA A 79 9.46 9.37 -9.31
N MET A 80 9.38 8.03 -9.36
CA MET A 80 10.53 7.12 -9.22
C MET A 80 10.43 5.95 -10.21
N PRO A 81 10.81 6.15 -11.48
CA PRO A 81 10.68 5.12 -12.53
C PRO A 81 11.54 3.87 -12.32
N ASN A 82 12.56 3.93 -11.45
CA ASN A 82 13.43 2.81 -11.10
C ASN A 82 13.26 2.38 -9.63
N GLU A 83 12.08 2.59 -9.04
CA GLU A 83 11.82 2.12 -7.68
C GLU A 83 11.96 0.59 -7.61
N ASN A 84 12.67 0.10 -6.60
CA ASN A 84 12.75 -1.32 -6.33
C ASN A 84 11.50 -1.75 -5.55
N LEU A 85 10.43 -1.99 -6.29
CA LEU A 85 9.16 -2.44 -5.74
C LEU A 85 9.27 -3.91 -5.33
N PRO A 86 8.88 -4.28 -4.09
CA PRO A 86 8.92 -5.67 -3.66
C PRO A 86 7.83 -6.48 -4.36
N LEU A 87 8.18 -7.71 -4.73
CA LEU A 87 7.27 -8.65 -5.39
C LEU A 87 6.35 -9.37 -4.41
N THR A 88 6.64 -9.31 -3.12
CA THR A 88 5.86 -9.95 -2.06
C THR A 88 5.39 -8.93 -1.05
N TYR A 89 4.17 -9.14 -0.55
CA TYR A 89 3.64 -8.29 0.50
C TYR A 89 4.28 -8.63 1.83
N GLN A 90 5.25 -7.81 2.20
CA GLN A 90 5.68 -7.74 3.58
C GLN A 90 4.73 -6.81 4.30
N ALA A 91 3.76 -7.41 5.00
CA ALA A 91 3.01 -6.70 6.04
C ALA A 91 4.05 -6.00 6.91
N VAL A 92 4.17 -4.68 6.74
CA VAL A 92 5.03 -3.88 7.59
C VAL A 92 4.38 -4.04 8.94
N THR A 93 4.92 -4.95 9.74
CA THR A 93 4.57 -5.07 11.14
C THR A 93 4.98 -3.72 11.69
N ARG A 94 4.01 -2.79 11.70
CA ARG A 94 4.19 -1.41 12.09
C ARG A 94 4.74 -1.52 13.49
N MET A 95 6.07 -1.44 13.62
CA MET A 95 6.75 -1.84 14.83
C MET A 95 6.16 -0.93 15.88
N LYS A 96 5.33 -1.51 16.73
CA LYS A 96 4.72 -0.74 17.79
C LYS A 96 5.88 -0.40 18.70
N PHE A 97 5.98 0.82 19.16
CA PHE A 97 6.96 1.17 20.18
C PHE A 97 6.23 1.26 21.51
N CYS A 98 6.89 0.83 22.58
CA CYS A 98 6.32 0.97 23.90
C CYS A 98 6.15 2.48 24.22
N PRO A 99 4.94 2.95 24.57
CA PRO A 99 4.72 4.37 24.86
C PRO A 99 5.48 4.86 26.09
N LYS A 100 5.92 3.95 26.98
CA LYS A 100 6.63 4.29 28.20
C LYS A 100 8.15 4.40 28.03
N CYS A 101 8.75 3.55 27.20
CA CYS A 101 10.22 3.46 27.10
C CYS A 101 10.76 3.51 25.66
N GLY A 102 9.89 3.67 24.66
CA GLY A 102 10.26 3.80 23.25
C GLY A 102 10.90 2.57 22.62
N SER A 103 10.89 1.42 23.29
CA SER A 103 11.48 0.19 22.73
C SER A 103 10.53 -0.48 21.74
N PRO A 104 11.02 -1.08 20.65
CA PRO A 104 10.17 -1.82 19.72
C PRO A 104 9.48 -2.97 20.46
N VAL A 105 8.20 -3.16 20.16
CA VAL A 105 7.35 -4.19 20.73
C VAL A 105 6.72 -5.01 19.61
N VAL A 106 6.68 -6.32 19.84
CA VAL A 106 6.05 -7.26 18.92
C VAL A 106 4.54 -6.99 18.93
N PRO A 107 3.86 -6.96 17.77
CA PRO A 107 2.43 -6.65 17.69
C PRO A 107 1.53 -7.51 18.60
N SER A 108 1.96 -8.74 18.90
CA SER A 108 1.25 -9.69 19.78
C SER A 108 1.69 -9.67 21.25
N ALA A 109 2.64 -8.80 21.63
CA ALA A 109 3.13 -8.71 23.00
C ALA A 109 2.15 -7.92 23.89
N ARG A 110 1.69 -8.54 24.99
CA ARG A 110 0.85 -7.88 26.01
C ARG A 110 1.64 -6.91 26.91
N PHE A 111 2.95 -7.12 27.03
CA PHE A 111 3.82 -6.32 27.89
C PHE A 111 5.12 -6.00 27.16
N CYS A 112 5.69 -4.83 27.42
CA CYS A 112 7.00 -4.47 26.88
C CYS A 112 8.10 -5.30 27.54
N SER A 113 8.92 -6.00 26.75
CA SER A 113 10.03 -6.83 27.26
C SER A 113 11.09 -6.04 28.04
N LYS A 114 11.21 -4.73 27.82
CA LYS A 114 12.21 -3.88 28.48
C LYS A 114 11.70 -3.27 29.80
N CYS A 115 10.52 -2.66 29.79
CA CYS A 115 10.01 -1.92 30.95
C CYS A 115 8.79 -2.55 31.63
N ARG A 116 8.33 -3.71 31.11
CA ARG A 116 7.16 -4.47 31.59
C ARG A 116 5.85 -3.67 31.63
N ASN A 117 5.77 -2.56 30.90
CA ASN A 117 4.52 -1.80 30.77
C ASN A 117 3.49 -2.60 29.98
N GLY A 118 2.21 -2.53 30.38
CA GLY A 118 1.12 -3.07 29.59
C GLY A 118 1.03 -2.35 28.23
N LEU A 119 0.98 -3.13 27.16
CA LEU A 119 0.74 -2.67 25.79
C LEU A 119 -0.72 -2.98 25.50
N ARG A 120 -1.61 -2.15 26.05
CA ARG A 120 -3.06 -2.28 25.89
C ARG A 120 -3.58 -1.12 25.06
#